data_AF-A0A831S0R8-F1
#
_entry.id   AF-A0A831S0R8-F1
#
_cell.length_a   1.000
_cell.length_b   1.000
_cell.length_c   1.000
_cell.angle_alpha   90.00
_cell.angle_beta   90.00
_cell.angle_gamma   90.00
#
_symmetry.space_group_name_H-M   'P 1'
#
loop_
_entity.id
_entity.type
_entity.pdbx_description
1 polymer ?
#
loop_
_entity_poly.entity_id
_entity_poly.type
_entity_poly.pdbx_seq_one_letter_code
_entity_poly.pdbx_strand_id
1 'polypeptide(L)' 'MAVVEKTALVPVSAEVLFEIVNDVDSYPEFLPWCKDARLLS' A
#
# COMPACT_ATOMS: atom_id res chain seq x y z
N MET A 1 4.68 -9.62 -21.88
CA MET A 1 4.03 -8.99 -20.71
C MET A 1 4.33 -7.50 -20.77
N ALA A 2 3.32 -6.64 -20.63
CA ALA A 2 3.53 -5.20 -20.52
C ALA A 2 3.85 -4.86 -19.05
N VAL A 3 4.87 -4.03 -18.83
CA VAL A 3 5.21 -3.46 -17.52
C VAL A 3 4.63 -2.06 -17.45
N VAL A 4 3.97 -1.71 -16.35
CA VAL A 4 3.40 -0.38 -16.12
C VAL A 4 4.01 0.19 -14.86
N GLU A 5 4.69 1.33 -15.00
CA GLU A 5 5.29 2.07 -13.88
C GLU A 5 4.55 3.40 -13.70
N LYS A 6 4.23 3.74 -12.45
CA LYS A 6 3.54 4.99 -12.09
C LYS A 6 4.26 5.64 -10.91
N THR A 7 4.46 6.95 -10.99
CA THR A 7 5.08 7.76 -9.94
C THR A 7 4.17 8.93 -9.61
N ALA A 8 4.09 9.30 -8.33
CA ALA A 8 3.36 10.45 -7.85
C ALA A 8 4.20 11.21 -6.81
N LEU A 9 4.04 12.54 -6.78
CA LEU A 9 4.57 13.37 -5.70
C LEU A 9 3.51 13.48 -4.61
N VAL A 10 3.92 13.28 -3.36
CA VAL A 10 3.03 13.34 -2.19
C VAL A 10 3.66 14.21 -1.09
N PRO A 11 2.86 14.96 -0.32
CA PRO A 11 3.34 15.87 0.72
C PRO A 11 3.61 15.15 2.04
N VAL A 12 4.15 13.93 1.98
CA VAL A 12 4.51 13.10 3.14
C VAL A 12 5.90 12.52 2.94
N SER A 13 6.60 12.24 4.04
CA SER A 13 7.96 11.69 3.98
C SER A 13 7.96 10.22 3.55
N ALA A 14 9.12 9.74 3.12
CA ALA A 14 9.28 8.36 2.70
C ALA A 14 9.06 7.38 3.86
N GLU A 15 9.43 7.76 5.08
CA GLU A 15 9.28 6.95 6.29
C GLU A 15 7.80 6.68 6.59
N VAL A 16 6.97 7.72 6.54
CA VAL A 16 5.52 7.59 6.78
C VAL A 16 4.86 6.71 5.71
N LEU A 17 5.22 6.89 4.43
CA LEU A 17 4.72 6.01 3.37
C LEU A 17 5.15 4.56 3.57
N PHE A 18 6.40 4.34 4.00
CA PHE A 18 6.91 3.01 4.25
C PHE A 18 6.15 2.32 5.38
N GLU A 19 5.85 3.03 6.47
CA GLU A 19 5.04 2.51 7.57
C GLU A 19 3.64 2.09 7.08
N ILE A 20 2.98 2.93 6.28
CA ILE A 20 1.64 2.63 5.71
C ILE A 20 1.67 1.38 4.81
N VAL A 21 2.70 1.25 3.96
CA VAL A 21 2.84 0.09 3.07
C VAL A 21 3.23 -1.17 3.85
N ASN A 22 3.95 -1.04 4.96
CA ASN A 22 4.33 -2.18 5.77
C ASN A 22 3.16 -2.74 6.61
N ASP A 23 2.15 -1.92 6.92
CA ASP A 23 0.94 -2.32 7.63
C ASP A 23 -0.09 -2.99 6.71
N VAL A 24 0.22 -4.22 6.29
CA VAL A 24 -0.56 -4.99 5.32
C VAL A 24 -1.96 -5.38 5.85
N ASP A 25 -2.10 -5.61 7.16
CA ASP A 25 -3.39 -6.02 7.75
C ASP A 25 -4.45 -4.92 7.63
N SER A 26 -4.04 -3.65 7.64
CA SER A 26 -4.94 -2.50 7.54
C SER A 26 -5.38 -2.19 6.10
N TYR A 27 -4.86 -2.89 5.08
CA TYR A 27 -5.17 -2.64 3.67
C TYR A 27 -6.66 -2.61 3.31
N PRO A 28 -7.53 -3.46 3.88
CA PRO A 28 -8.97 -3.42 3.61
C PRO A 28 -9.65 -2.12 4.07
N GLU A 29 -9.05 -1.36 5.00
CA GLU A 29 -9.63 -0.12 5.52
C GLU A 29 -9.45 1.06 4.56
N PHE A 30 -8.40 1.06 3.73
CA PHE A 30 -8.05 2.21 2.91
C PHE A 30 -7.90 1.93 1.41
N LEU A 31 -7.73 0.66 1.00
CA LEU A 31 -7.69 0.30 -0.43
C LEU A 31 -9.08 -0.15 -0.89
N PRO A 32 -9.77 0.63 -1.76
CA PRO A 32 -11.15 0.33 -2.16
C PRO A 32 -11.28 -0.95 -2.99
N TRP A 33 -10.16 -1.50 -3.48
CA TRP A 33 -10.08 -2.76 -4.21
C TRP A 33 -9.55 -3.93 -3.35
N CYS A 34 -9.25 -3.71 -2.07
CA CYS A 34 -8.85 -4.75 -1.14
C CYS A 34 -10.05 -5.14 -0.26
N LYS A 35 -10.51 -6.39 -0.37
CA LYS A 35 -11.65 -6.87 0.43
C LYS A 35 -11.22 -7.42 1.79
N ASP A 36 -10.08 -8.08 1.85
CA ASP A 36 -9.57 -8.78 3.03
C ASP A 36 -8.04 -8.89 2.92
N ALA A 37 -7.36 -8.88 4.07
CA ALA A 37 -5.93 -9.07 4.18
C ALA A 37 -5.64 -10.02 5.35
N ARG A 38 -4.68 -10.94 5.16
CA ARG A 38 -4.34 -11.94 6.14
C ARG A 38 -2.85 -12.25 6.12
N LEU A 39 -2.17 -12.02 7.24
CA LEU A 39 -0.81 -12.51 7.45
C LEU A 39 -0.78 -14.05 7.52
N LEU A 40 0.14 -14.64 6.77
CA LEU A 40 0.42 -16.07 6.77
C LEU A 40 1.76 -16.30 7.48
N SER A 41 1.81 -17.26 8.39
CA SER A 41 2.99 -17.65 9.17
C SER A 41 3.52 -19.02 8.75
#